data_AF-A0A534DR46-F1
#
_entry.id   AF-A0A534DR46-F1
#
_cell.length_a   1.000
_cell.length_b   1.000
_cell.length_c   1.000
_cell.angle_alpha   90.00
_cell.angle_beta   90.00
_cell.angle_gamma   90.00
#
_symmetry.space_group_name_H-M   'P 1'
#
loop_
_entity.id
_entity.type
_entity.pdbx_description
1 polymer ?
#
loop_
_entity_poly.entity_id
_entity_poly.type
_entity_poly.pdbx_seq_one_letter_code
_entity_poly.pdbx_strand_id
1 'polypeptide(L)'
;MNLSSAPGEAALAAYVQANHSATLHATDSAGNGWTLQYATTASANTTTFNGTVNAHSTVDTVTLDKNGAQVATNTSTSYFLLNPYVPLGQVSSSGTPYGVVASSSPLPTTITVGGSGAFDTLTYYHDSTQAVMDADETSTYSVAANNSTTLLVCFNTVISGVTAQGTADGLAAGTEMDCYTVDASGNAVLFSITVTASGVTLKFQ
;
A
#
# COMPACT_ATOMS: atom_id res chain seq x y z
N MET A 1 21.26 -21.64 4.03
CA MET A 1 21.70 -20.23 3.93
C MET A 1 20.47 -19.42 3.57
N ASN A 2 20.23 -18.28 4.23
CA ASN A 2 19.09 -17.42 3.87
C ASN A 2 19.39 -16.65 2.58
N LEU A 3 18.34 -16.31 1.83
CA LEU A 3 18.48 -15.37 0.72
C LEU A 3 18.94 -14.02 1.29
N SER A 4 19.94 -13.39 0.66
CA SER A 4 20.53 -12.12 1.13
C SER A 4 20.19 -10.93 0.23
N SER A 5 19.75 -11.18 -1.00
CA SER A 5 19.40 -10.17 -1.99
C SER A 5 18.36 -10.67 -2.99
N ALA A 6 17.54 -9.77 -3.53
CA ALA A 6 16.56 -10.04 -4.58
C ALA A 6 16.35 -8.81 -5.48
N PRO A 7 15.74 -8.95 -6.66
CA PRO A 7 15.28 -7.80 -7.44
C PRO A 7 14.26 -6.97 -6.65
N GLY A 8 14.47 -5.67 -6.53
CA GLY A 8 13.58 -4.76 -5.78
C GLY A 8 12.54 -4.10 -6.66
N GLU A 9 12.97 -3.11 -7.44
CA GLU A 9 12.12 -2.34 -8.35
C GLU A 9 11.31 -3.23 -9.31
N ALA A 10 11.96 -4.21 -9.93
CA ALA A 10 11.30 -5.14 -10.85
C ALA A 10 10.24 -6.02 -10.15
N ALA A 11 10.45 -6.39 -8.89
CA ALA A 11 9.49 -7.19 -8.14
C ALA A 11 8.23 -6.39 -7.81
N LEU A 12 8.38 -5.13 -7.39
CA LEU A 12 7.27 -4.22 -7.17
C LEU A 12 6.51 -3.94 -8.47
N ALA A 13 7.22 -3.62 -9.54
CA ALA A 13 6.64 -3.37 -10.86
C ALA A 13 5.84 -4.59 -11.39
N ALA A 14 6.36 -5.80 -11.20
CA ALA A 14 5.65 -7.02 -11.60
C ALA A 14 4.39 -7.25 -10.74
N TYR A 15 4.49 -7.01 -9.42
CA TYR A 15 3.38 -7.19 -8.48
C TYR A 15 2.18 -6.30 -8.82
N VAL A 16 2.41 -5.00 -9.02
CA VAL A 16 1.34 -4.03 -9.32
C VAL A 16 0.73 -4.22 -10.71
N GLN A 17 1.42 -4.90 -11.62
CA GLN A 17 0.89 -5.21 -12.97
C GLN A 17 0.07 -6.50 -13.01
N ALA A 18 0.09 -7.31 -11.96
CA ALA A 18 -0.63 -8.58 -11.90
C ALA A 18 -1.93 -8.43 -11.11
N ASN A 19 -2.98 -9.09 -11.57
CA ASN A 19 -4.15 -9.31 -10.73
C ASN A 19 -3.76 -10.26 -9.59
N HIS A 20 -4.13 -9.90 -8.37
CA HIS A 20 -3.84 -10.71 -7.19
C HIS A 20 -4.89 -10.46 -6.11
N SER A 21 -4.96 -11.38 -5.16
CA SER A 21 -5.87 -11.26 -4.02
C SER A 21 -5.33 -12.06 -2.84
N ALA A 22 -5.66 -11.62 -1.64
CA ALA A 22 -5.34 -12.32 -0.40
C ALA A 22 -6.54 -12.31 0.55
N THR A 23 -6.62 -13.31 1.41
CA THR A 23 -7.47 -13.28 2.60
C THR A 23 -6.57 -13.51 3.79
N LEU A 24 -6.49 -12.51 4.66
CA LEU A 24 -5.62 -12.51 5.82
C LEU A 24 -6.47 -12.44 7.10
N HIS A 25 -5.95 -12.99 8.19
CA HIS A 25 -6.69 -13.07 9.45
C HIS A 25 -5.94 -12.42 10.59
N ALA A 26 -6.69 -11.82 11.52
CA ALA A 26 -6.16 -11.28 12.77
C ALA A 26 -7.08 -11.64 13.94
N THR A 27 -6.56 -11.54 15.16
CA THR A 27 -7.36 -11.61 16.39
C THR A 27 -6.93 -10.47 17.30
N ASP A 28 -7.88 -9.67 17.76
CA ASP A 28 -7.58 -8.57 18.67
C ASP A 28 -7.43 -9.03 20.13
N SER A 29 -7.00 -8.13 21.01
CA SER A 29 -6.82 -8.43 22.44
C SER A 29 -8.12 -8.74 23.19
N ALA A 30 -9.28 -8.41 22.60
CA ALA A 30 -10.60 -8.76 23.12
C ALA A 30 -11.11 -10.12 22.60
N GLY A 31 -10.32 -10.81 21.77
CA GLY A 31 -10.67 -12.12 21.21
C GLY A 31 -11.60 -12.06 20.00
N ASN A 32 -11.83 -10.89 19.40
CA ASN A 32 -12.59 -10.81 18.16
C ASN A 32 -11.73 -11.31 17.00
N GLY A 33 -12.33 -12.14 16.13
CA GLY A 33 -11.73 -12.54 14.87
C GLY A 33 -11.95 -11.46 13.81
N TRP A 34 -10.90 -11.15 13.08
CA TRP A 34 -10.92 -10.19 11.98
C TRP A 34 -10.47 -10.88 10.70
N THR A 35 -11.14 -10.59 9.59
CA THR A 35 -10.71 -11.05 8.26
C THR A 35 -10.58 -9.84 7.34
N LEU A 36 -9.45 -9.75 6.66
CA LEU A 36 -9.17 -8.75 5.65
C LEU A 36 -9.08 -9.45 4.30
N GLN A 37 -10.01 -9.13 3.40
CA GLN A 37 -9.96 -9.57 2.01
C GLN A 37 -9.43 -8.42 1.17
N TYR A 38 -8.36 -8.68 0.44
CA TYR A 38 -7.72 -7.74 -0.46
C TYR A 38 -7.75 -8.30 -1.88
N ALA A 39 -8.10 -7.47 -2.85
CA ALA A 39 -8.05 -7.82 -4.25
C ALA A 39 -7.61 -6.62 -5.09
N THR A 40 -6.74 -6.88 -6.06
CA THR A 40 -6.21 -5.90 -6.99
C THR A 40 -6.47 -6.35 -8.41
N THR A 41 -7.00 -5.42 -9.22
CA THR A 41 -7.18 -5.60 -10.66
C THR A 41 -6.33 -4.57 -11.40
N ALA A 42 -5.33 -5.04 -12.15
CA ALA A 42 -4.50 -4.20 -12.98
C ALA A 42 -5.21 -3.81 -14.28
N SER A 43 -5.13 -2.53 -14.65
CA SER A 43 -5.61 -2.05 -15.95
C SER A 43 -4.61 -2.44 -17.05
N ALA A 44 -5.13 -3.00 -18.15
CA ALA A 44 -4.35 -3.24 -19.36
C ALA A 44 -4.05 -1.95 -20.16
N ASN A 45 -4.76 -0.86 -19.87
CA ASN A 45 -4.64 0.41 -20.56
C ASN A 45 -3.99 1.47 -19.66
N THR A 46 -3.28 2.40 -20.27
CA THR A 46 -2.81 3.62 -19.60
C THR A 46 -3.88 4.71 -19.63
N THR A 47 -3.78 5.65 -18.70
CA THR A 47 -4.67 6.79 -18.53
C THR A 47 -3.87 8.07 -18.22
N THR A 48 -4.57 9.14 -17.83
CA THR A 48 -3.99 10.38 -17.31
C THR A 48 -4.37 10.52 -15.85
N PHE A 49 -3.38 10.83 -14.99
CA PHE A 49 -3.61 11.15 -13.58
C PHE A 49 -2.89 12.44 -13.21
N ASN A 50 -3.61 13.39 -12.61
CA ASN A 50 -3.09 14.70 -12.21
C ASN A 50 -2.21 15.39 -13.28
N GLY A 51 -2.65 15.35 -14.54
CA GLY A 51 -1.91 15.91 -15.69
C GLY A 51 -0.78 15.03 -16.25
N THR A 52 -0.43 13.93 -15.58
CA THR A 52 0.57 12.96 -16.05
C THR A 52 -0.08 11.96 -17.00
N VAL A 53 0.33 11.98 -18.27
CA VAL A 53 -0.13 11.04 -19.30
C VAL A 53 0.59 9.69 -19.19
N ASN A 54 0.01 8.65 -19.79
CA ASN A 54 0.55 7.29 -19.82
C ASN A 54 0.70 6.65 -18.41
N ALA A 55 -0.11 7.08 -17.45
CA ALA A 55 -0.16 6.46 -16.13
C ALA A 55 -0.79 5.07 -16.23
N HIS A 56 -0.17 4.08 -15.60
CA HIS A 56 -0.79 2.79 -15.31
C HIS A 56 -1.67 2.93 -14.06
N SER A 57 -2.62 2.01 -13.90
CA SER A 57 -3.50 2.01 -12.73
C SER A 57 -3.90 0.61 -12.28
N THR A 58 -4.11 0.47 -10.98
CA THR A 58 -4.73 -0.70 -10.35
C THR A 58 -5.99 -0.25 -9.62
N VAL A 59 -7.03 -1.09 -9.64
CA VAL A 59 -8.19 -0.94 -8.75
C VAL A 59 -8.01 -1.90 -7.59
N ASP A 60 -7.97 -1.36 -6.39
CA ASP A 60 -7.74 -2.08 -5.14
C ASP A 60 -9.03 -2.08 -4.34
N THR A 61 -9.50 -3.26 -3.94
CA THR A 61 -10.66 -3.44 -3.06
C THR A 61 -10.22 -4.12 -1.78
N VAL A 62 -10.53 -3.49 -0.64
CA VAL A 62 -10.30 -4.04 0.69
C VAL A 62 -11.64 -4.19 1.39
N THR A 63 -11.94 -5.39 1.87
CA THR A 63 -13.09 -5.68 2.73
C THR A 63 -12.58 -6.13 4.09
N LEU A 64 -13.22 -5.61 5.15
CA LEU A 64 -12.89 -5.94 6.53
C LEU A 64 -14.14 -6.50 7.20
N ASP A 65 -14.00 -7.72 7.71
CA ASP A 65 -15.01 -8.40 8.50
C ASP A 65 -14.58 -8.51 9.97
N LYS A 66 -15.53 -8.33 10.88
CA LYS A 66 -15.39 -8.61 12.31
C LYS A 66 -16.36 -9.73 12.70
N ASN A 67 -15.83 -10.82 13.25
CA ASN A 67 -16.61 -11.99 13.67
C ASN A 67 -17.57 -12.51 12.59
N GLY A 68 -17.14 -12.46 11.31
CA GLY A 68 -17.92 -12.92 10.16
C GLY A 68 -18.96 -11.93 9.62
N ALA A 69 -18.99 -10.69 10.14
CA ALA A 69 -19.84 -9.62 9.61
C ALA A 69 -18.98 -8.49 9.02
N GLN A 70 -19.32 -8.05 7.81
CA GLN A 70 -18.64 -6.93 7.17
C GLN A 70 -18.82 -5.65 7.98
N VAL A 71 -17.71 -5.01 8.32
CA VAL A 71 -17.68 -3.73 9.04
C VAL A 71 -17.20 -2.57 8.17
N ALA A 72 -16.38 -2.86 7.15
CA ALA A 72 -15.93 -1.86 6.21
C ALA A 72 -15.64 -2.47 4.85
N THR A 73 -15.79 -1.66 3.80
CA THR A 73 -15.25 -1.96 2.48
C THR A 73 -14.77 -0.65 1.88
N ASN A 74 -13.60 -0.68 1.26
CA ASN A 74 -13.05 0.44 0.51
C ASN A 74 -12.67 -0.05 -0.88
N THR A 75 -12.83 0.82 -1.87
CA THR A 75 -12.27 0.60 -3.20
C THR A 75 -11.60 1.88 -3.62
N SER A 76 -10.36 1.76 -4.09
CA SER A 76 -9.54 2.85 -4.57
C SER A 76 -8.89 2.49 -5.90
N THR A 77 -8.33 3.49 -6.56
CA THR A 77 -7.52 3.33 -7.76
C THR A 77 -6.18 3.98 -7.52
N SER A 78 -5.13 3.17 -7.61
CA SER A 78 -3.74 3.63 -7.50
C SER A 78 -3.19 3.92 -8.89
N TYR A 79 -2.39 4.96 -9.04
CA TYR A 79 -1.80 5.40 -10.30
C TYR A 79 -0.28 5.45 -10.21
N PHE A 80 0.41 4.96 -11.23
CA PHE A 80 1.87 4.88 -11.25
C PHE A 80 2.44 4.90 -12.66
N LEU A 81 3.73 5.21 -12.79
CA LEU A 81 4.52 4.96 -13.99
C LEU A 81 5.34 3.67 -13.83
N LEU A 82 5.75 3.10 -14.95
CA LEU A 82 6.63 1.94 -15.02
C LEU A 82 7.89 2.28 -15.82
N ASN A 83 8.99 1.57 -15.52
CA ASN A 83 10.30 1.74 -16.15
C ASN A 83 10.92 3.16 -15.95
N PRO A 84 11.19 3.61 -14.71
CA PRO A 84 11.08 2.86 -13.44
C PRO A 84 9.70 2.97 -12.78
N TYR A 85 9.40 2.11 -11.81
CA TYR A 85 8.21 2.27 -10.96
C TYR A 85 8.26 3.61 -10.21
N VAL A 86 7.23 4.43 -10.41
CA VAL A 86 7.04 5.72 -9.73
C VAL A 86 5.57 5.86 -9.34
N PRO A 87 5.22 5.88 -8.03
CA PRO A 87 3.86 6.13 -7.61
C PRO A 87 3.47 7.57 -7.94
N LEU A 88 2.24 7.79 -8.39
CA LEU A 88 1.71 9.11 -8.73
C LEU A 88 0.62 9.57 -7.75
N GLY A 89 -0.19 8.64 -7.24
CA GLY A 89 -1.28 8.95 -6.32
C GLY A 89 -2.33 7.85 -6.26
N GLN A 90 -3.38 8.10 -5.49
CA GLN A 90 -4.47 7.17 -5.28
C GLN A 90 -5.79 7.93 -5.14
N VAL A 91 -6.89 7.37 -5.65
CA VAL A 91 -8.21 7.99 -5.56
C VAL A 91 -9.21 6.98 -5.04
N SER A 92 -9.95 7.33 -4.00
CA SER A 92 -11.09 6.53 -3.56
C SER A 92 -12.17 6.48 -4.64
N SER A 93 -12.89 5.36 -4.74
CA SER A 93 -14.00 5.17 -5.68
C SER A 93 -15.16 6.16 -5.50
N SER A 94 -15.31 6.75 -4.30
CA SER A 94 -16.25 7.86 -4.05
C SER A 94 -15.75 9.22 -4.58
N GLY A 95 -14.50 9.29 -5.06
CA GLY A 95 -13.80 10.52 -5.44
C GLY A 95 -13.04 11.19 -4.30
N THR A 96 -13.24 10.75 -3.06
CA THR A 96 -12.62 11.29 -1.85
C THR A 96 -12.21 10.17 -0.88
N PRO A 97 -10.99 10.20 -0.32
CA PRO A 97 -9.94 11.19 -0.55
C PRO A 97 -9.24 11.03 -1.92
N TYR A 98 -8.64 12.11 -2.39
CA TYR A 98 -7.82 12.21 -3.61
C TYR A 98 -6.35 12.45 -3.20
N GLY A 99 -5.54 11.39 -3.23
CA GLY A 99 -4.13 11.41 -2.86
C GLY A 99 -3.22 11.70 -4.06
N VAL A 100 -2.26 12.61 -3.87
CA VAL A 100 -1.22 12.94 -4.85
C VAL A 100 0.16 12.74 -4.23
N VAL A 101 1.03 11.99 -4.91
CA VAL A 101 2.43 11.83 -4.51
C VAL A 101 3.17 13.14 -4.71
N ALA A 102 3.69 13.69 -3.60
CA ALA A 102 4.50 14.91 -3.59
C ALA A 102 5.98 14.62 -3.89
N SER A 103 6.48 13.46 -3.45
CA SER A 103 7.84 13.01 -3.73
C SER A 103 7.92 11.49 -3.69
N SER A 104 8.84 10.91 -4.47
CA SER A 104 9.09 9.48 -4.46
C SER A 104 10.56 9.15 -4.68
N SER A 105 10.96 8.02 -4.14
CA SER A 105 12.29 7.41 -4.24
C SER A 105 12.07 5.96 -4.66
N PRO A 106 12.36 5.60 -5.92
CA PRO A 106 12.19 4.24 -6.40
C PRO A 106 12.93 3.24 -5.52
N LEU A 107 12.37 2.04 -5.38
CA LEU A 107 13.12 0.94 -4.77
C LEU A 107 14.44 0.72 -5.51
N PRO A 108 15.52 0.30 -4.82
CA PRO A 108 16.74 -0.15 -5.48
C PRO A 108 16.46 -1.28 -6.47
N THR A 109 17.24 -1.35 -7.55
CA THR A 109 17.19 -2.47 -8.51
C THR A 109 17.44 -3.81 -7.83
N THR A 110 18.37 -3.83 -6.88
CA THR A 110 18.63 -4.96 -5.98
C THR A 110 18.44 -4.52 -4.54
N ILE A 111 17.51 -5.18 -3.85
CA ILE A 111 17.33 -5.04 -2.40
C ILE A 111 18.17 -6.08 -1.67
N THR A 112 18.69 -5.72 -0.51
CA THR A 112 19.54 -6.57 0.33
C THR A 112 19.03 -6.57 1.76
N VAL A 113 19.19 -7.68 2.48
CA VAL A 113 18.87 -7.76 3.92
C VAL A 113 19.55 -6.62 4.69
N GLY A 114 18.79 -5.93 5.54
CA GLY A 114 19.22 -4.74 6.28
C GLY A 114 19.08 -3.43 5.52
N GLY A 115 18.71 -3.47 4.23
CA GLY A 115 18.40 -2.29 3.45
C GLY A 115 17.11 -1.62 3.90
N SER A 116 17.08 -0.30 3.85
CA SER A 116 15.90 0.52 4.17
C SER A 116 16.04 1.90 3.55
N GLY A 117 14.93 2.59 3.35
CA GLY A 117 14.95 3.97 2.86
C GLY A 117 13.57 4.61 2.79
N ALA A 118 13.53 5.88 2.39
CA ALA A 118 12.29 6.53 1.99
C ALA A 118 11.73 5.85 0.72
N PHE A 119 10.41 5.87 0.58
CA PHE A 119 9.72 5.36 -0.60
C PHE A 119 8.92 6.47 -1.27
N ASP A 120 7.98 7.09 -0.56
CA ASP A 120 7.23 8.24 -1.08
C ASP A 120 6.63 9.09 0.04
N THR A 121 6.05 10.21 -0.38
CA THR A 121 5.19 11.06 0.43
C THR A 121 3.97 11.43 -0.38
N LEU A 122 2.78 11.36 0.21
CA LEU A 122 1.52 11.77 -0.40
C LEU A 122 0.87 12.90 0.39
N THR A 123 0.14 13.75 -0.30
CA THR A 123 -0.86 14.65 0.31
C THR A 123 -2.24 14.22 -0.16
N TYR A 124 -3.14 14.02 0.79
CA TYR A 124 -4.54 13.76 0.52
C TYR A 124 -5.33 15.06 0.48
N TYR A 125 -6.22 15.16 -0.49
CA TYR A 125 -7.15 16.26 -0.67
C TYR A 125 -8.57 15.72 -0.70
N HIS A 126 -9.53 16.61 -0.40
CA HIS A 126 -10.94 16.28 -0.49
C HIS A 126 -11.31 15.75 -1.88
N ASP A 127 -10.80 16.40 -2.92
CA ASP A 127 -11.07 16.06 -4.31
C ASP A 127 -9.92 16.49 -5.24
N SER A 128 -10.10 16.21 -6.54
CA SER A 128 -9.13 16.51 -7.59
C SER A 128 -8.80 18.00 -7.79
N THR A 129 -9.58 18.92 -7.22
CA THR A 129 -9.27 20.36 -7.28
C THR A 129 -8.08 20.73 -6.39
N GLN A 130 -7.75 19.89 -5.40
CA GLN A 130 -6.64 20.08 -4.46
C GLN A 130 -6.75 21.38 -3.64
N ALA A 131 -7.96 21.95 -3.54
CA ALA A 131 -8.20 23.19 -2.81
C ALA A 131 -8.29 23.00 -1.29
N VAL A 132 -8.71 21.81 -0.84
CA VAL A 132 -8.88 21.46 0.57
C VAL A 132 -8.02 20.24 0.88
N MET A 133 -7.08 20.42 1.80
CA MET A 133 -6.17 19.37 2.26
C MET A 133 -6.81 18.55 3.40
N ASP A 134 -6.65 17.24 3.31
CA ASP A 134 -7.22 16.29 4.26
C ASP A 134 -6.17 15.68 5.20
N ALA A 135 -5.00 15.30 4.68
CA ALA A 135 -3.94 14.67 5.45
C ALA A 135 -2.61 14.64 4.69
N ASP A 136 -1.54 14.27 5.39
CA ASP A 136 -0.25 13.91 4.83
C ASP A 136 0.04 12.42 5.07
N GLU A 137 0.81 11.82 4.17
CA GLU A 137 1.30 10.46 4.30
C GLU A 137 2.79 10.37 3.96
N THR A 138 3.51 9.55 4.71
CA THR A 138 4.91 9.20 4.42
C THR A 138 5.10 7.70 4.41
N SER A 139 5.77 7.19 3.38
CA SER A 139 6.09 5.77 3.26
C SER A 139 7.60 5.54 3.25
N THR A 140 8.01 4.49 3.95
CA THR A 140 9.39 3.98 3.95
C THR A 140 9.39 2.51 3.61
N TYR A 141 10.53 1.95 3.22
CA TYR A 141 10.69 0.52 3.04
C TYR A 141 11.81 -0.02 3.93
N SER A 142 11.72 -1.31 4.27
CA SER A 142 12.76 -2.07 4.95
C SER A 142 12.84 -3.50 4.42
N VAL A 143 14.01 -4.12 4.51
CA VAL A 143 14.29 -5.45 3.97
C VAL A 143 14.89 -6.34 5.07
N ALA A 144 14.21 -7.42 5.39
CA ALA A 144 14.65 -8.42 6.34
C ALA A 144 14.85 -9.78 5.67
N ALA A 145 15.63 -10.67 6.30
CA ALA A 145 15.67 -12.06 5.89
C ALA A 145 14.35 -12.75 6.28
N ASN A 146 13.77 -13.54 5.38
CA ASN A 146 12.62 -14.38 5.69
C ASN A 146 13.04 -15.84 5.84
N ASN A 147 13.58 -16.45 4.78
CA ASN A 147 14.04 -17.84 4.77
C ASN A 147 15.11 -18.07 3.68
N SER A 148 15.39 -19.34 3.34
CA SER A 148 16.37 -19.72 2.30
C SER A 148 15.98 -19.33 0.87
N THR A 149 14.73 -18.96 0.64
CA THR A 149 14.17 -18.71 -0.71
C THR A 149 13.61 -17.31 -0.89
N THR A 150 13.27 -16.59 0.19
CA THR A 150 12.68 -15.25 0.10
C THR A 150 13.28 -14.26 1.10
N LEU A 151 13.21 -12.98 0.73
CA LEU A 151 13.32 -11.83 1.61
C LEU A 151 11.93 -11.41 2.11
N LEU A 152 11.88 -10.62 3.17
CA LEU A 152 10.68 -9.88 3.57
C LEU A 152 10.92 -8.39 3.30
N VAL A 153 10.12 -7.80 2.42
CA VAL A 153 10.15 -6.38 2.10
C VAL A 153 8.91 -5.75 2.69
N CYS A 154 9.08 -4.82 3.64
CA CYS A 154 7.97 -4.16 4.30
C CYS A 154 7.95 -2.69 3.93
N PHE A 155 6.81 -2.21 3.46
CA PHE A 155 6.50 -0.79 3.34
C PHE A 155 5.80 -0.36 4.62
N ASN A 156 6.26 0.75 5.21
CA ASN A 156 5.66 1.33 6.40
C ASN A 156 5.17 2.73 6.08
N THR A 157 3.85 2.87 6.11
CA THR A 157 3.10 4.08 5.81
C THR A 157 2.65 4.72 7.11
N VAL A 158 2.73 6.04 7.18
CA VAL A 158 2.26 6.84 8.31
C VAL A 158 1.35 7.94 7.79
N ILE A 159 0.07 7.90 8.17
CA ILE A 159 -0.90 8.96 7.88
C ILE A 159 -0.93 9.90 9.09
N SER A 160 -0.73 11.19 8.82
CA SER A 160 -0.64 12.24 9.83
C SER A 160 -1.31 13.53 9.35
N GLY A 161 -1.39 14.54 10.21
CA GLY A 161 -1.97 15.83 9.83
C GLY A 161 -3.46 15.77 9.45
N VAL A 162 -4.18 14.71 9.84
CA VAL A 162 -5.58 14.51 9.44
C VAL A 162 -6.45 15.66 9.94
N THR A 163 -7.03 16.41 9.02
CA THR A 163 -7.90 17.54 9.30
C THR A 163 -9.30 17.08 9.67
N ALA A 164 -10.16 18.02 10.11
CA ALA A 164 -11.57 17.72 10.34
C ALA A 164 -12.26 17.27 9.04
N GLN A 165 -11.87 17.84 7.90
CA GLN A 165 -12.38 17.44 6.59
C GLN A 165 -11.87 16.04 6.23
N GLY A 166 -10.58 15.75 6.39
CA GLY A 166 -10.04 14.41 6.16
C GLY A 166 -10.70 13.33 7.02
N THR A 167 -11.05 13.64 8.27
CA THR A 167 -11.83 12.72 9.11
C THR A 167 -13.23 12.48 8.54
N ALA A 168 -13.89 13.51 8.00
CA ALA A 168 -15.20 13.39 7.37
C ALA A 168 -15.13 12.57 6.06
N ASP A 169 -14.00 12.63 5.36
CA ASP A 169 -13.71 11.87 4.14
C ASP A 169 -13.17 10.45 4.43
N GLY A 170 -13.14 10.06 5.71
CA GLY A 170 -12.86 8.69 6.13
C GLY A 170 -11.38 8.38 6.39
N LEU A 171 -10.50 9.39 6.42
CA LEU A 171 -9.11 9.22 6.83
C LEU A 171 -8.99 9.16 8.36
N ALA A 172 -8.01 8.39 8.81
CA ALA A 172 -7.62 8.29 10.21
C ALA A 172 -6.11 8.36 10.34
N ALA A 173 -5.62 9.07 11.35
CA ALA A 173 -4.20 9.08 11.66
C ALA A 173 -3.78 7.70 12.19
N GLY A 174 -2.64 7.19 11.72
CA GLY A 174 -2.22 5.84 12.02
C GLY A 174 -1.00 5.41 11.23
N THR A 175 -0.66 4.14 11.39
CA THR A 175 0.41 3.48 10.65
C THR A 175 -0.09 2.21 10.01
N GLU A 176 0.37 1.94 8.80
CA GLU A 176 0.15 0.70 8.08
C GLU A 176 1.49 0.11 7.67
N MET A 177 1.64 -1.20 7.80
CA MET A 177 2.83 -1.91 7.36
C MET A 177 2.44 -3.11 6.51
N ASP A 178 2.80 -3.04 5.24
CA ASP A 178 2.56 -4.07 4.25
C ASP A 178 3.85 -4.80 3.95
N CYS A 179 3.90 -6.08 4.32
CA CYS A 179 5.07 -6.92 4.09
C CYS A 179 4.82 -7.92 2.97
N TYR A 180 5.80 -8.03 2.09
CA TYR A 180 5.79 -8.92 0.93
C TYR A 180 6.96 -9.88 1.03
N THR A 181 6.73 -11.16 0.74
CA THR A 181 7.85 -12.07 0.45
C THR A 181 8.34 -11.80 -0.97
N VAL A 182 9.65 -11.71 -1.16
CA VAL A 182 10.26 -11.53 -2.49
C VAL A 182 11.32 -12.60 -2.73
N ASP A 183 11.19 -13.37 -3.80
CA ASP A 183 12.14 -14.43 -4.15
C ASP A 183 13.31 -13.93 -5.02
N ALA A 184 14.30 -14.79 -5.25
CA ALA A 184 15.48 -14.47 -6.06
C ALA A 184 15.15 -14.17 -7.55
N SER A 185 13.96 -14.54 -8.02
CA SER A 185 13.48 -14.27 -9.37
C SER A 185 12.69 -12.95 -9.47
N GLY A 186 12.47 -12.27 -8.34
CA GLY A 186 11.66 -11.06 -8.27
C GLY A 186 10.16 -11.31 -8.19
N ASN A 187 9.71 -12.51 -7.82
CA ASN A 187 8.30 -12.73 -7.54
C ASN A 187 7.96 -12.21 -6.14
N ALA A 188 7.01 -11.29 -6.05
CA ALA A 188 6.50 -10.76 -4.79
C ALA A 188 5.11 -11.34 -4.45
N VAL A 189 4.87 -11.61 -3.18
CA VAL A 189 3.57 -12.06 -2.65
C VAL A 189 3.31 -11.37 -1.32
N LEU A 190 2.11 -10.79 -1.14
CA LEU A 190 1.68 -10.22 0.13
C LEU A 190 1.73 -11.27 1.24
N PHE A 191 2.43 -10.94 2.32
CA PHE A 191 2.64 -11.82 3.46
C PHE A 191 1.81 -11.39 4.67
N SER A 192 1.78 -10.10 4.98
CA SER A 192 1.05 -9.58 6.12
C SER A 192 0.75 -8.10 5.96
N ILE A 193 -0.35 -7.66 6.56
CA ILE A 193 -0.70 -6.25 6.73
C ILE A 193 -0.84 -5.98 8.23
N THR A 194 -0.17 -4.95 8.74
CA THR A 194 -0.33 -4.51 10.12
C THR A 194 -0.87 -3.08 10.13
N VAL A 195 -2.06 -2.89 10.70
CA VAL A 195 -2.68 -1.57 10.82
C VAL A 195 -2.73 -1.17 12.27
N THR A 196 -2.27 0.04 12.57
CA THR A 196 -2.43 0.70 13.87
C THR A 196 -3.16 2.02 13.68
N ALA A 197 -4.39 2.10 14.18
CA ALA A 197 -5.20 3.33 14.15
C ALA A 197 -5.96 3.48 15.46
N SER A 198 -6.10 4.71 15.96
CA SER A 198 -6.84 5.02 17.19
C SER A 198 -6.43 4.16 18.41
N GLY A 199 -5.15 3.78 18.49
CA GLY A 199 -4.60 2.95 19.57
C GLY A 199 -4.88 1.45 19.48
N VAL A 200 -5.55 0.98 18.43
CA VAL A 200 -5.78 -0.44 18.14
C VAL A 200 -4.78 -0.90 17.09
N THR A 201 -4.13 -2.04 17.32
CA THR A 201 -3.24 -2.69 16.34
C THR A 201 -3.81 -4.05 15.93
N LEU A 202 -3.98 -4.25 14.64
CA LEU A 202 -4.35 -5.54 14.04
C LEU A 202 -3.23 -5.99 13.12
N LYS A 203 -2.76 -7.22 13.32
CA LYS A 203 -1.79 -7.87 12.44
C LYS A 203 -2.46 -8.99 11.68
N PHE A 204 -2.68 -8.78 10.39
CA PHE A 204 -3.25 -9.73 9.45
C PHE A 204 -2.14 -10.54 8.79
N GLN A 205 -2.25 -11.87 8.84
CA GLN A 205 -1.32 -12.83 8.22
C GLN A 205 -2.02 -14.16 7.92
#